data_AF-A0A4R2PSA6-F1
#
_entry.id   AF-A0A4R2PSA6-F1
#
_cell.length_a   1.000
_cell.length_b   1.000
_cell.length_c   1.000
_cell.angle_alpha   90.00
_cell.angle_beta   90.00
_cell.angle_gamma   90.00
#
_symmetry.space_group_name_H-M   'P 1'
#
loop_
_entity.id
_entity.type
_entity.pdbx_description
1 polymer ?
#
loop_
_entity_poly.entity_id
_entity_poly.type
_entity_poly.pdbx_seq_one_letter_code
_entity_poly.pdbx_strand_id
1 'polypeptide(L)'
;MSRPESGAQVIEPHALAFDGFRWHARAFCRRDGVLKDFLLSRILEARDSGLTESASADDRAWQEKIELVIAPHPGLSEAQTRVFEMDYAMEEGVARIPVRRALLHYALKRLGLDTDPDARAPRDQQIVLVNRDEVMAALGA
;
A
#
# COMPACT_ATOMS: atom_id res chain seq x y z
N MET A 1 -0.73 11.99 -15.12
CA MET A 1 -2.01 12.37 -14.49
C MET A 1 -2.85 13.04 -15.56
N SER A 2 -3.89 12.38 -16.07
CA SER A 2 -4.57 12.82 -17.29
C SER A 2 -6.09 12.76 -17.11
N ARG A 3 -6.72 13.88 -17.50
CA ARG A 3 -8.14 14.28 -17.51
C ARG A 3 -8.79 14.76 -16.19
N PRO A 4 -9.06 16.08 -16.06
CA PRO A 4 -9.95 16.66 -15.06
C PRO A 4 -11.38 16.77 -15.62
N GLU A 5 -11.92 15.72 -16.24
CA GLU A 5 -13.34 15.70 -16.55
C GLU A 5 -14.05 14.92 -15.44
N SER A 6 -14.78 15.64 -14.60
CA SER A 6 -15.72 15.11 -13.62
C SER A 6 -16.89 14.46 -14.36
N GLY A 7 -16.63 13.36 -15.05
CA GLY A 7 -17.64 12.54 -15.71
C GLY A 7 -18.12 11.44 -14.77
N ALA A 8 -19.40 11.07 -14.88
CA ALA A 8 -19.91 9.87 -14.26
C ALA A 8 -19.05 8.67 -14.69
N GLN A 9 -18.61 7.87 -13.71
CA GLN A 9 -17.77 6.71 -13.96
C GLN A 9 -18.46 5.47 -13.40
N VAL A 10 -18.58 4.44 -14.24
CA VAL A 10 -19.08 3.13 -13.81
C VAL A 10 -17.91 2.32 -13.26
N ILE A 11 -18.01 1.96 -11.99
CA ILE A 11 -17.05 1.12 -11.29
C ILE A 11 -17.78 -0.04 -10.61
N GLU A 12 -17.09 -1.16 -10.46
CA GLU A 12 -17.60 -2.35 -9.77
C GLU A 12 -16.78 -2.55 -8.50
N PRO A 13 -17.19 -1.92 -7.38
CA PRO A 13 -16.43 -1.98 -6.14
C PRO A 13 -16.55 -3.36 -5.51
N HIS A 14 -15.43 -3.89 -5.02
CA HIS A 14 -15.41 -5.19 -4.33
C HIS A 14 -14.76 -5.15 -2.95
N ALA A 15 -14.01 -4.09 -2.62
CA ALA A 15 -13.43 -3.92 -1.30
C ALA A 15 -13.22 -2.46 -0.89
N LEU A 16 -13.08 -2.25 0.42
CA LEU A 16 -12.65 -0.98 1.01
C LEU A 16 -11.25 -1.13 1.60
N ALA A 17 -10.42 -0.11 1.42
CA ALA A 17 -9.07 -0.05 1.98
C ALA A 17 -8.83 1.30 2.65
N PHE A 18 -8.14 1.27 3.79
CA PHE A 18 -7.63 2.48 4.44
C PHE A 18 -6.10 2.48 4.37
N ASP A 19 -5.53 3.49 3.72
CA ASP A 19 -4.09 3.57 3.48
C ASP A 19 -3.29 4.22 4.63
N GLY A 20 -3.97 4.60 5.71
CA GLY A 20 -3.43 5.38 6.82
C GLY A 20 -3.77 6.87 6.78
N PHE A 21 -4.27 7.36 5.63
CA PHE A 21 -4.66 8.76 5.43
C PHE A 21 -6.07 8.89 4.84
N ARG A 22 -6.44 8.03 3.89
CA ARG A 22 -7.67 8.10 3.11
C ARG A 22 -8.30 6.72 2.91
N TRP A 23 -9.61 6.73 2.80
CA TRP A 23 -10.38 5.56 2.40
C TRP A 23 -10.48 5.46 0.88
N HIS A 24 -10.31 4.24 0.38
CA HIS A 24 -10.39 3.87 -1.01
C HIS A 24 -11.44 2.78 -1.22
N ALA A 25 -12.17 2.85 -2.32
CA ALA A 25 -12.86 1.70 -2.90
C ALA A 25 -11.93 1.04 -3.94
N ARG A 26 -11.62 -0.23 -3.74
CA ARG A 26 -10.99 -1.08 -4.77
C ARG A 26 -12.08 -1.56 -5.72
N ALA A 27 -11.96 -1.22 -6.99
CA ALA A 27 -13.02 -1.49 -7.97
C ALA A 27 -12.47 -1.78 -9.36
N PHE A 28 -13.21 -2.58 -10.13
CA PHE A 28 -12.99 -2.68 -11.56
C PHE A 28 -13.58 -1.44 -12.25
N CYS A 29 -12.77 -0.74 -13.03
CA CYS A 29 -13.20 0.40 -13.81
C CYS A 29 -13.64 -0.05 -15.20
N ARG A 30 -14.94 0.01 -15.52
CA ARG A 30 -15.42 -0.42 -16.84
C ARG A 30 -14.80 0.36 -18.00
N ARG A 31 -14.63 1.67 -17.82
CA ARG A 31 -14.04 2.53 -18.85
C ARG A 31 -12.60 2.12 -19.17
N ASP A 32 -11.82 1.82 -18.15
CA ASP A 32 -10.37 1.59 -18.29
C ASP A 32 -10.02 0.10 -18.35
N GLY A 33 -10.98 -0.80 -18.13
CA GLY A 33 -10.80 -2.24 -18.16
C GLY A 33 -9.82 -2.78 -17.10
N VAL A 34 -9.64 -2.07 -15.99
CA VAL A 34 -8.64 -2.41 -14.95
C VAL A 34 -9.16 -2.25 -13.54
N LEU A 35 -8.62 -3.04 -12.62
CA LEU A 35 -8.85 -2.94 -11.17
C LEU A 35 -7.92 -1.88 -10.55
N LYS A 36 -8.50 -0.91 -9.85
CA LYS A 36 -7.76 0.18 -9.22
C LYS A 36 -8.54 0.84 -8.08
N ASP A 37 -7.86 1.75 -7.40
CA ASP A 37 -8.37 2.41 -6.19
C ASP A 37 -9.02 3.75 -6.52
N PHE A 38 -10.18 3.99 -5.91
CA PHE A 38 -10.95 5.22 -5.99
C PHE A 38 -11.08 5.85 -4.62
N LEU A 39 -10.64 7.09 -4.48
CA LEU A 39 -10.80 7.84 -3.24
C LEU A 39 -12.28 8.06 -2.94
N LEU A 40 -12.76 7.52 -1.81
CA LEU A 40 -14.15 7.68 -1.40
C LEU A 40 -14.53 9.16 -1.23
N SER A 41 -13.59 9.98 -0.75
CA SER A 41 -13.82 11.42 -0.55
C SER A 41 -14.04 12.21 -1.84
N ARG A 42 -13.86 11.59 -3.02
CA ARG A 42 -14.11 12.22 -4.33
C ARG A 42 -15.42 11.75 -4.97
N ILE A 43 -16.14 10.83 -4.34
CA ILE A 43 -17.43 10.33 -4.84
C ILE A 43 -18.52 11.22 -4.26
N LEU A 44 -19.09 12.08 -5.11
CA LEU A 44 -20.15 13.03 -4.71
C LEU A 44 -21.53 12.36 -4.69
N GLU A 45 -21.79 11.47 -5.63
CA GLU A 45 -23.04 10.75 -5.79
C GLU A 45 -22.74 9.32 -6.25
N ALA A 46 -23.57 8.37 -5.84
CA ALA A 46 -23.54 6.99 -6.31
C ALA A 46 -24.94 6.56 -6.71
N ARG A 47 -25.05 5.85 -7.83
CA ARG A 47 -26.30 5.26 -8.33
C ARG A 47 -26.00 3.84 -8.80
N ASP A 48 -26.98 2.95 -8.64
CA ASP A 48 -26.88 1.61 -9.21
C ASP A 48 -26.81 1.71 -10.74
N SER A 49 -25.93 0.90 -11.34
CA SER A 49 -25.68 0.84 -12.78
C SER A 49 -25.85 -0.57 -13.36
N GLY A 50 -26.40 -1.50 -12.57
CA GLY A 50 -26.70 -2.87 -12.98
C GLY A 50 -25.67 -3.90 -12.53
N LEU A 51 -25.68 -5.06 -13.19
CA LEU A 51 -24.89 -6.23 -12.83
C LEU A 51 -23.40 -6.02 -13.10
N THR A 52 -22.55 -6.60 -12.25
CA THR A 52 -21.09 -6.59 -12.39
C THR A 52 -20.62 -7.57 -13.47
N GLU A 53 -19.60 -7.19 -14.23
CA GLU A 53 -18.93 -8.03 -15.22
C GLU A 53 -17.66 -8.70 -14.66
N SER A 54 -17.08 -8.14 -13.60
CA SER A 54 -15.86 -8.62 -12.96
C SER A 54 -16.12 -9.42 -11.69
N ALA A 55 -15.25 -10.39 -11.38
CA ALA A 55 -15.23 -11.06 -10.09
C ALA A 55 -14.11 -10.50 -9.21
N SER A 56 -14.35 -10.41 -7.90
CA SER A 56 -13.32 -9.98 -6.94
C SER A 56 -12.08 -10.90 -6.93
N ALA A 57 -12.25 -12.16 -7.34
CA ALA A 57 -11.17 -13.13 -7.50
C ALA A 57 -10.21 -12.78 -8.65
N ASP A 58 -10.65 -12.00 -9.64
CA ASP A 58 -9.82 -11.57 -10.77
C ASP A 58 -8.78 -10.52 -10.36
N ASP A 59 -8.97 -9.89 -9.19
CA ASP A 59 -8.04 -8.90 -8.64
C ASP A 59 -6.86 -9.55 -7.94
N ARG A 60 -5.96 -10.12 -8.73
CA ARG A 60 -4.74 -10.76 -8.24
C ARG A 60 -3.93 -9.86 -7.31
N ALA A 61 -3.79 -8.57 -7.63
CA ALA A 61 -3.08 -7.63 -6.77
C ALA A 61 -3.76 -7.44 -5.41
N TRP A 62 -5.09 -7.53 -5.35
CA TRP A 62 -5.81 -7.55 -4.08
C TRP A 62 -5.68 -8.88 -3.36
N GLN A 63 -5.83 -10.02 -4.05
CA GLN A 63 -5.79 -11.34 -3.44
C GLN A 63 -4.40 -11.71 -2.90
N GLU A 64 -3.35 -11.30 -3.59
CA GLU A 64 -1.96 -11.59 -3.23
C GLU A 64 -1.46 -10.67 -2.12
N LYS A 65 -0.69 -11.23 -1.19
CA LYS A 65 0.02 -10.50 -0.15
C LYS A 65 1.53 -10.61 -0.36
N ILE A 66 2.22 -9.50 -0.13
CA ILE A 66 3.67 -9.39 -0.08
C ILE A 66 4.06 -9.14 1.38
N GLU A 67 5.09 -9.82 1.86
CA GLU A 67 5.59 -9.61 3.21
C GLU A 67 6.64 -8.49 3.19
N LEU A 68 6.41 -7.44 3.98
CA LEU A 68 7.44 -6.45 4.26
C LEU A 68 8.24 -6.94 5.46
N VAL A 69 9.52 -7.24 5.27
CA VAL A 69 10.43 -7.55 6.36
C VAL A 69 11.17 -6.28 6.74
N ILE A 70 10.83 -5.72 7.90
CA ILE A 70 11.44 -4.49 8.40
C ILE A 70 12.39 -4.80 9.56
N ALA A 71 13.47 -4.01 9.64
CA ALA A 71 14.44 -4.03 10.74
C ALA A 71 14.77 -2.60 11.16
N PRO A 72 15.33 -2.37 12.37
CA PRO A 72 15.83 -1.05 12.75
C PRO A 72 16.93 -0.59 11.80
N HIS A 73 17.02 0.71 11.56
CA HIS A 73 18.07 1.26 10.72
C HIS A 73 19.47 1.00 11.33
N PRO A 74 20.46 0.49 10.57
CA PRO A 74 21.75 0.04 11.11
C PRO A 74 22.58 1.17 11.73
N GLY A 75 22.36 2.41 11.29
CA GLY A 75 22.99 3.62 11.87
C GLY A 75 22.43 4.09 13.22
N LEU A 76 21.49 3.35 13.84
CA LEU A 76 20.96 3.69 15.15
C LEU A 76 21.86 3.19 16.28
N SER A 77 21.83 3.88 17.42
CA SER A 77 22.44 3.36 18.64
C SER A 77 21.69 2.14 19.17
N GLU A 78 22.33 1.34 20.01
CA GLU A 78 21.69 0.17 20.65
C GLU A 78 20.44 0.57 21.44
N ALA A 79 20.48 1.71 22.15
CA ALA A 79 19.33 2.21 22.89
C ALA A 79 18.16 2.57 21.98
N GLN A 80 18.42 3.22 20.84
CA GLN A 80 17.38 3.55 19.85
C GLN A 80 16.83 2.29 19.19
N THR A 81 17.70 1.34 18.85
CA THR A 81 17.32 0.05 18.24
C THR A 81 16.28 -0.66 19.09
N ARG A 82 16.54 -0.81 20.40
CA ARG A 82 15.61 -1.46 21.34
C ARG A 82 14.25 -0.77 21.42
N VAL A 83 14.20 0.56 21.32
CA VAL A 83 12.93 1.32 21.32
C VAL A 83 12.13 0.99 20.07
N PHE A 84 12.75 1.00 18.88
CA PHE A 84 12.03 0.73 17.64
C PHE A 84 11.67 -0.75 17.46
N GLU A 85 12.48 -1.67 17.98
CA GLU A 85 12.10 -3.07 18.06
C GLU A 85 10.80 -3.25 18.85
N MET A 86 10.65 -2.52 19.96
CA MET A 86 9.42 -2.53 20.76
C MET A 86 8.24 -1.87 20.03
N ASP A 87 8.44 -0.70 19.41
CA ASP A 87 7.38 0.04 18.71
C ASP A 87 6.76 -0.75 17.54
N TYR A 88 7.58 -1.55 16.86
CA TYR A 88 7.16 -2.38 15.72
C TYR A 88 6.89 -3.84 16.10
N ALA A 89 6.96 -4.19 17.38
CA ALA A 89 6.82 -5.57 17.88
C ALA A 89 7.71 -6.56 17.11
N MET A 90 8.98 -6.19 16.95
CA MET A 90 9.97 -7.02 16.27
C MET A 90 10.36 -8.23 17.12
N GLU A 91 10.55 -9.36 16.45
CA GLU A 91 11.07 -10.60 17.01
C GLU A 91 12.40 -10.91 16.32
N GLU A 92 13.45 -11.20 17.09
CA GLU A 92 14.79 -11.44 16.57
C GLU A 92 15.30 -10.29 15.65
N GLY A 93 14.96 -9.05 15.99
CA GLY A 93 15.39 -7.84 15.28
C GLY A 93 14.61 -7.52 14.00
N VAL A 94 13.52 -8.24 13.71
CA VAL A 94 12.68 -7.99 12.53
C VAL A 94 11.19 -8.03 12.82
N ALA A 95 10.40 -7.27 12.07
CA ALA A 95 8.95 -7.43 12.01
C ALA A 95 8.52 -7.77 10.57
N ARG A 96 7.52 -8.64 10.46
CA ARG A 96 6.95 -9.11 9.19
C ARG A 96 5.54 -8.57 9.05
N ILE A 97 5.36 -7.69 8.07
CA ILE A 97 4.07 -7.00 7.86
C ILE A 97 3.48 -7.50 6.54
N PRO A 98 2.44 -8.36 6.57
CA PRO A 98 1.79 -8.81 5.36
C PRO A 98 0.91 -7.71 4.77
N VAL A 99 1.20 -7.29 3.54
CA VAL A 99 0.49 -6.22 2.83
C VAL A 99 -0.09 -6.75 1.53
N ARG A 100 -1.34 -6.44 1.21
CA ARG A 100 -1.92 -6.76 -0.12
C ARG A 100 -1.11 -6.05 -1.19
N ARG A 101 -0.78 -6.71 -2.31
CA ARG A 101 0.05 -6.11 -3.37
C ARG A 101 -0.56 -4.80 -3.90
N ALA A 102 -1.89 -4.75 -4.02
CA ALA A 102 -2.63 -3.54 -4.40
C ALA A 102 -2.37 -2.34 -3.48
N LEU A 103 -2.02 -2.58 -2.21
CA LEU A 103 -1.78 -1.54 -1.21
C LEU A 103 -0.29 -1.30 -0.91
N LEU A 104 0.61 -2.03 -1.59
CA LEU A 104 2.04 -2.03 -1.32
C LEU A 104 2.64 -0.62 -1.42
N HIS A 105 2.32 0.11 -2.48
CA HIS A 105 2.77 1.49 -2.68
C HIS A 105 2.44 2.40 -1.49
N TYR A 106 1.23 2.27 -0.94
CA TYR A 106 0.78 3.09 0.18
C TYR A 106 1.49 2.71 1.48
N ALA A 107 1.65 1.41 1.73
CA ALA A 107 2.36 0.92 2.91
C ALA A 107 3.82 1.42 2.92
N LEU A 108 4.51 1.33 1.78
CA LEU A 108 5.87 1.84 1.64
C LEU A 108 5.97 3.33 1.94
N LYS A 109 5.10 4.15 1.33
CA LYS A 109 5.05 5.59 1.61
C LYS A 109 4.78 5.92 3.08
N ARG A 110 3.84 5.22 3.70
CA ARG A 110 3.46 5.45 5.09
C ARG A 110 4.61 5.14 6.05
N LEU A 111 5.39 4.10 5.74
CA LEU A 111 6.57 3.70 6.52
C LEU A 111 7.85 4.43 6.09
N GLY A 112 7.78 5.30 5.07
CA GLY A 112 8.94 5.98 4.49
C GLY A 112 9.92 5.04 3.80
N LEU A 113 9.49 3.85 3.37
CA LEU A 113 10.35 2.83 2.75
C LEU A 113 10.38 2.94 1.21
N ASP A 114 9.70 3.93 0.64
CA ASP A 114 9.61 4.21 -0.79
C ASP A 114 10.82 5.00 -1.35
N THR A 115 11.73 5.46 -0.49
CA THR A 115 12.98 6.11 -0.87
C THR A 115 14.18 5.24 -0.55
N ASP A 116 15.36 5.65 -1.02
CA ASP A 116 16.64 5.08 -0.57
C ASP A 116 16.74 5.17 0.97
N PRO A 117 17.16 4.11 1.68
CA PRO A 117 17.41 4.14 3.13
C PRO A 117 18.35 5.28 3.56
N ASP A 118 19.37 5.57 2.76
CA ASP A 118 20.38 6.60 3.07
C ASP A 118 19.94 8.02 2.67
N ALA A 119 18.73 8.18 2.12
CA ALA A 119 18.19 9.49 1.76
C ALA A 119 17.90 10.39 2.98
N ARG A 120 17.83 9.81 4.18
CA ARG A 120 17.47 10.47 5.43
C ARG A 120 18.40 10.03 6.55
N ALA A 121 18.57 10.86 7.57
CA ALA A 121 19.35 10.47 8.74
C ALA A 121 18.66 9.27 9.44
N PRO A 122 19.40 8.35 10.08
CA PRO A 122 18.83 7.18 10.76
C PRO A 122 17.72 7.50 11.77
N ARG A 123 17.79 8.65 12.44
CA ARG A 123 16.76 9.11 13.38
C ARG A 123 15.43 9.48 12.71
N ASP A 124 15.48 9.87 11.43
CA ASP A 124 14.34 10.27 10.60
C ASP A 124 13.83 9.09 9.74
N GLN A 125 14.70 8.11 9.44
CA GLN A 125 14.37 6.83 8.82
C GLN A 125 14.75 5.68 9.78
N GLN A 126 13.82 5.36 10.68
CA GLN A 126 14.08 4.51 11.85
C GLN A 126 14.11 3.01 11.52
N ILE A 127 13.50 2.64 10.40
CA ILE A 127 13.39 1.26 9.92
C ILE A 127 13.85 1.15 8.47
N VAL A 128 14.28 -0.03 8.06
CA VAL A 128 14.70 -0.35 6.69
C VAL A 128 14.01 -1.62 6.21
N LEU A 129 13.91 -1.78 4.88
CA LEU A 129 13.47 -3.03 4.28
C LEU A 129 14.64 -4.00 4.15
N VAL A 130 14.52 -5.16 4.77
CA VAL A 130 15.49 -6.26 4.63
C VAL A 130 15.33 -6.95 3.27
N ASN A 131 14.08 -7.21 2.85
CA ASN A 131 13.77 -7.84 1.56
C ASN A 131 13.43 -6.81 0.47
N ARG A 132 14.21 -5.72 0.39
CA ARG A 132 13.92 -4.59 -0.52
C ARG A 132 13.79 -5.01 -1.98
N ASP A 133 14.68 -5.85 -2.49
CA ASP A 133 14.68 -6.25 -3.91
C ASP A 133 13.41 -7.01 -4.29
N GLU A 134 12.95 -7.92 -3.43
CA GLU A 134 11.70 -8.66 -3.59
C GLU A 134 10.50 -7.71 -3.62
N VAL A 135 10.45 -6.79 -2.65
CA VAL A 135 9.37 -5.80 -2.52
C VAL A 135 9.32 -4.86 -3.72
N MET A 136 10.47 -4.39 -4.20
CA MET A 136 10.53 -3.49 -5.36
C MET A 136 10.20 -4.21 -6.66
N ALA A 137 10.58 -5.48 -6.81
CA ALA A 137 10.15 -6.31 -7.93
C ALA A 137 8.62 -6.49 -7.93
N ALA A 138 8.00 -6.71 -6.77
CA ALA A 138 6.55 -6.82 -6.63
C ALA A 138 5.80 -5.50 -6.84
N LEU A 139 6.46 -4.36 -6.71
CA LEU A 139 5.89 -3.03 -6.97
C LEU A 139 5.91 -2.68 -8.47
N GLY A 140 6.91 -3.18 -9.21
CA GLY A 140 7.07 -2.95 -10.65
C GLY A 140 6.37 -3.97 -11.57
N ALA A 141 5.88 -5.09 -11.00
CA ALA A 141 5.15 -6.16 -11.68
C ALA A 141 3.63 -5.95 -11.67
#